data_AF-A0A293MNI8-F1
#
_entry.id   AF-A0A293MNI8-F1
#
_cell.length_a   1.000
_cell.length_b   1.000
_cell.length_c   1.000
_cell.angle_alpha   90.00
_cell.angle_beta   90.00
_cell.angle_gamma   90.00
#
_symmetry.space_group_name_H-M   'P 1'
#
loop_
_entity.id
_entity.type
_entity.pdbx_description
1 polymer ?
#
loop_
_entity_poly.entity_id
_entity_poly.type
_entity_poly.pdbx_seq_one_letter_code
_entity_poly.pdbx_strand_id
1 'polypeptide(L)'
;MGCCESVHVSLQTSNTFLPSFISSSAGTQSLERAVPLQPYSIPDELVELQKHGLQYWDGISEDNSKLLSFVRKHIDDPLSVETYWGFFSTLLFLEEIQMNTDIRTYDMVGVDINPRPTQPDVFLLEVPGLMESRPSLLKGDNVSRAIWNVL
;
A
#
# COMPACT_ATOMS: atom_id res chain seq x y z
N MET A 1 -21.18 10.56 23.85
CA MET A 1 -19.75 10.90 23.92
C MET A 1 -19.01 9.58 23.71
N GLY A 2 -18.76 9.22 22.46
CA GLY A 2 -18.05 7.97 22.14
C GLY A 2 -16.55 8.19 22.36
N CYS A 3 -15.93 7.35 23.16
CA CYS A 3 -14.48 7.31 23.31
C CYS A 3 -13.89 6.90 21.97
N CYS A 4 -13.37 7.85 21.18
CA CYS A 4 -12.41 7.55 20.14
C CYS A 4 -11.09 7.28 20.87
N GLU A 5 -10.78 6.02 21.13
CA GLU A 5 -9.48 5.63 21.70
C GLU A 5 -8.40 5.87 20.64
N SER A 6 -7.63 6.95 20.83
CA SER A 6 -6.43 7.25 20.04
C SER A 6 -5.24 6.45 20.56
N VAL A 7 -4.36 6.05 19.64
CA VAL A 7 -3.11 5.34 19.98
C VAL A 7 -1.91 6.17 19.52
N HIS A 8 -0.89 6.25 20.38
CA HIS A 8 0.41 6.79 20.02
C HIS A 8 1.20 5.82 19.14
N VAL A 9 1.45 6.23 17.89
CA VAL A 9 2.38 5.56 16.99
C VAL A 9 3.76 6.24 17.10
N SER A 10 4.80 5.44 17.36
CA SER A 10 6.19 5.91 17.36
C SER A 10 6.79 5.74 15.96
N LEU A 11 7.22 6.84 15.36
CA LEU A 11 7.81 6.90 14.02
C LEU A 11 9.30 7.22 14.12
N GLN A 12 10.13 6.57 13.30
CA GLN A 12 11.57 6.85 13.23
C GLN A 12 11.95 7.21 11.79
N THR A 13 12.84 8.18 11.60
CA THR A 13 13.26 8.59 10.25
C THR A 13 14.16 7.55 9.60
N SER A 14 13.96 7.27 8.30
CA SER A 14 14.72 6.26 7.55
C SER A 14 16.22 6.57 7.41
N ASN A 15 16.65 7.81 7.65
CA ASN A 15 18.08 8.21 7.62
C ASN A 15 18.93 7.60 8.74
N THR A 16 18.32 6.91 9.72
CA THR A 16 19.03 6.23 10.81
C THR A 16 18.94 4.70 10.73
N PHE A 17 18.71 4.11 9.55
CA PHE A 17 18.98 2.69 9.33
C PHE A 17 20.50 2.41 9.41
N LEU A 18 21.07 2.54 10.61
CA LEU A 18 22.18 1.69 10.99
C LEU A 18 21.61 0.26 10.98
N PRO A 19 22.26 -0.69 10.29
CA PRO A 19 21.87 -2.09 10.31
C PRO A 19 22.30 -2.69 11.66
N SER A 20 21.71 -2.25 12.77
CA SER A 20 22.01 -2.77 14.10
C SER A 20 20.92 -3.71 14.64
N PHE A 21 19.90 -4.03 13.85
CA PHE A 21 18.90 -5.05 14.19
C PHE A 21 18.98 -6.27 13.27
N ILE A 22 20.13 -6.94 13.28
CA ILE A 22 20.13 -8.41 13.25
C ILE A 22 20.61 -8.85 14.63
N SER A 23 19.73 -8.77 15.62
CA SER A 23 19.93 -9.50 16.87
C SER A 23 19.69 -10.98 16.57
N SER A 24 20.81 -11.68 16.42
CA SER A 24 20.94 -13.12 16.28
C SER A 24 20.13 -13.90 17.32
N SER A 25 18.96 -14.42 16.95
CA SER A 25 18.39 -15.66 17.54
C SER A 25 17.18 -16.24 16.77
N ALA A 26 17.18 -16.18 15.44
CA ALA A 26 16.31 -17.03 14.63
C ALA A 26 17.22 -17.67 13.58
N GLY A 27 17.29 -19.01 13.56
CA GLY A 27 18.18 -19.74 12.68
C GLY A 27 18.06 -19.19 11.26
N THR A 28 19.15 -18.61 10.74
CA THR A 28 19.22 -18.16 9.36
C THR A 28 19.05 -19.38 8.48
N GLN A 29 17.83 -19.62 8.01
CA GLN A 29 17.61 -20.43 6.82
C GLN A 29 18.21 -19.62 5.66
N SER A 30 19.52 -19.80 5.48
CA SER A 30 20.23 -19.31 4.30
C SER A 30 19.65 -20.06 3.11
N LEU A 31 18.65 -19.48 2.45
CA LEU A 31 18.11 -20.03 1.21
C LEU A 31 19.25 -20.12 0.20
N GLU A 32 19.54 -21.33 -0.27
CA GLU A 32 20.62 -21.63 -1.23
C GLU A 32 20.50 -20.82 -2.54
N ARG A 33 19.30 -20.27 -2.80
CA ARG A 33 19.01 -19.41 -3.94
C ARG A 33 18.06 -18.28 -3.53
N ALA A 34 18.60 -17.13 -3.17
CA ALA A 34 17.82 -15.90 -3.11
C ALA A 34 17.57 -15.42 -4.55
N VAL A 35 16.31 -15.45 -4.99
CA VAL A 35 15.92 -14.87 -6.29
C VAL A 35 15.51 -13.42 -6.01
N PRO A 36 16.25 -12.41 -6.52
CA PRO A 36 15.81 -11.03 -6.39
C PRO A 36 14.52 -10.86 -7.18
N LEU A 37 13.45 -10.47 -6.49
CA LEU A 37 12.19 -10.12 -7.14
C LEU A 37 12.41 -8.87 -7.98
N GLN A 38 11.97 -8.91 -9.24
CA GLN A 38 11.95 -7.71 -10.08
C GLN A 38 10.90 -6.73 -9.55
N PRO A 39 11.10 -5.42 -9.72
CA PRO A 39 10.07 -4.44 -9.39
C PRO A 39 8.81 -4.72 -10.22
N TYR A 40 7.68 -4.84 -9.54
CA TYR A 40 6.38 -5.08 -10.15
C TYR A 40 5.60 -3.76 -10.17
N SER A 41 5.83 -2.96 -11.20
CA SER A 41 5.15 -1.67 -11.36
C SER A 41 3.70 -1.87 -11.81
N ILE A 42 2.79 -1.14 -11.19
CA ILE A 42 1.38 -1.11 -11.58
C ILE A 42 1.26 -0.31 -12.89
N PRO A 43 0.66 -0.86 -13.96
CA PRO A 43 0.41 -0.13 -15.19
C PRO A 43 -0.57 1.04 -14.98
N ASP A 44 -0.20 2.24 -15.43
CA ASP A 44 -1.03 3.46 -15.31
C ASP A 44 -2.38 3.31 -16.03
N GLU A 45 -2.41 2.55 -17.12
CA GLU A 45 -3.62 2.27 -17.88
C GLU A 45 -4.63 1.47 -17.04
N LEU A 46 -4.15 0.50 -16.25
CA LEU A 46 -5.01 -0.27 -15.34
C LEU A 46 -5.53 0.59 -14.18
N VAL A 47 -4.73 1.52 -13.69
CA VAL A 47 -5.15 2.50 -12.68
C VAL A 47 -6.31 3.35 -13.23
N GLU A 48 -6.19 3.84 -14.47
CA GLU A 48 -7.25 4.62 -15.10
C GLU A 48 -8.53 3.78 -15.30
N LEU A 49 -8.41 2.54 -15.78
CA LEU A 49 -9.56 1.63 -15.90
C LEU A 49 -10.24 1.37 -14.55
N GLN A 50 -9.47 1.21 -13.48
CA GLN A 50 -10.00 0.98 -12.14
C GLN A 50 -10.77 2.23 -11.62
N LYS A 51 -10.29 3.45 -11.89
CA LYS A 51 -11.00 4.69 -11.53
C LYS A 51 -12.38 4.78 -12.16
N HIS A 52 -12.52 4.28 -13.39
CA HIS A 52 -13.81 4.20 -14.11
C HIS A 52 -14.58 2.90 -13.77
N GLY A 53 -14.20 2.19 -12.72
CA GLY A 53 -14.90 1.00 -12.23
C GLY A 53 -14.92 -0.17 -13.19
N LEU A 54 -13.89 -0.30 -14.05
CA LEU A 54 -13.83 -1.29 -15.13
C LEU A 54 -15.06 -1.23 -16.05
N GLN A 55 -15.57 -0.03 -16.32
CA GLN A 55 -16.68 0.22 -17.25
C GLN A 55 -16.23 1.10 -18.40
N TYR A 56 -17.03 1.12 -19.47
CA TYR A 56 -16.84 2.09 -20.55
C TYR A 56 -17.28 3.48 -20.08
N TRP A 57 -16.59 4.53 -20.52
CA TRP A 57 -16.92 5.92 -20.22
C TRP A 57 -16.85 6.80 -21.47
N ASP A 58 -17.47 7.97 -21.39
CA ASP A 58 -17.45 8.95 -22.47
C ASP A 58 -16.03 9.51 -22.66
N GLY A 59 -15.47 9.34 -23.86
CA GLY A 59 -14.10 9.77 -24.17
C GLY A 59 -13.01 8.75 -23.86
N ILE A 60 -13.36 7.48 -23.64
CA ILE A 60 -12.38 6.39 -23.56
C ILE A 60 -11.52 6.32 -24.83
N SER A 61 -10.21 6.19 -24.66
CA SER A 61 -9.30 5.97 -25.79
C SER A 61 -9.51 4.58 -26.40
N GLU A 62 -9.20 4.43 -27.69
CA GLU A 62 -9.32 3.12 -28.36
C GLU A 62 -8.45 2.05 -27.67
N ASP A 63 -7.26 2.43 -27.19
CA ASP A 63 -6.34 1.54 -26.48
C ASP A 63 -6.91 1.11 -25.12
N ASN A 64 -7.47 2.04 -24.33
CA ASN A 64 -8.13 1.71 -23.07
C ASN A 64 -9.38 0.86 -23.28
N SER A 65 -10.12 1.09 -24.37
CA SER A 65 -11.26 0.25 -24.75
C SER A 65 -10.84 -1.19 -25.02
N LYS A 66 -9.74 -1.40 -25.77
CA LYS A 66 -9.19 -2.74 -26.04
C LYS A 66 -8.69 -3.39 -24.76
N LEU A 67 -7.95 -2.64 -23.93
CA LEU A 67 -7.44 -3.14 -22.66
C LEU A 67 -8.58 -3.54 -21.71
N LEU A 68 -9.63 -2.73 -21.62
CA LEU A 68 -10.80 -3.03 -20.79
C LEU A 68 -11.47 -4.33 -21.23
N SER A 69 -11.63 -4.53 -22.53
CA SER A 69 -12.20 -5.78 -23.07
C SER A 69 -11.34 -7.00 -22.72
N PHE A 70 -10.02 -6.83 -22.74
CA PHE A 70 -9.05 -7.88 -22.39
C PHE A 70 -9.07 -8.22 -20.90
N VAL A 71 -9.07 -7.20 -20.03
CA VAL A 71 -9.17 -7.34 -18.57
C VAL A 71 -10.47 -8.04 -18.18
N ARG A 72 -11.60 -7.59 -18.72
CA ARG A 72 -12.91 -8.23 -18.47
C ARG A 72 -12.92 -9.69 -18.87
N LYS A 73 -12.41 -10.00 -20.06
CA LYS A 73 -12.30 -11.39 -20.51
C LYS A 73 -11.53 -12.25 -19.50
N HIS A 74 -10.40 -11.76 -18.98
CA HIS A 74 -9.61 -12.52 -18.01
C HIS A 74 -10.28 -12.71 -16.64
N ILE A 75 -11.25 -11.85 -16.28
CA ILE A 75 -11.97 -11.92 -15.00
C ILE A 75 -13.28 -12.71 -15.15
N ASP A 76 -13.97 -12.58 -16.27
CA ASP A 76 -15.29 -13.17 -16.52
C ASP A 76 -15.19 -14.61 -17.07
N ASP A 77 -14.08 -14.98 -17.73
CA ASP A 77 -13.89 -16.33 -18.26
C ASP A 77 -13.76 -17.36 -17.10
N PRO A 78 -14.32 -18.58 -17.26
CA PRO A 78 -14.14 -19.64 -16.26
C PRO A 78 -12.67 -19.94 -15.99
N LEU A 79 -12.34 -20.17 -14.72
CA LEU A 79 -10.98 -20.51 -14.30
C LEU A 79 -10.61 -21.92 -14.82
N SER A 80 -9.64 -21.97 -15.71
CA SER A 80 -9.02 -23.18 -16.27
C SER A 80 -7.51 -23.09 -16.13
N VAL A 81 -6.77 -24.16 -16.45
CA VAL A 81 -5.30 -24.16 -16.40
C VAL A 81 -4.72 -23.11 -17.37
N GLU A 82 -5.39 -22.89 -18.50
CA GLU A 82 -4.99 -21.93 -19.52
C GLU A 82 -5.32 -20.48 -19.14
N THR A 83 -6.43 -20.25 -18.44
CA THR A 83 -6.85 -18.90 -18.01
C THR A 83 -6.30 -18.48 -16.65
N TYR A 84 -5.79 -19.45 -15.85
CA TYR A 84 -5.29 -19.25 -14.49
C TYR A 84 -4.33 -18.07 -14.36
N TRP A 85 -3.30 -18.05 -15.21
CA TRP A 85 -2.28 -17.00 -15.16
C TRP A 85 -2.88 -15.62 -15.42
N GLY A 86 -3.70 -15.50 -16.47
CA GLY A 86 -4.31 -14.22 -16.84
C GLY A 86 -5.27 -13.70 -15.76
N PHE A 87 -6.10 -14.59 -15.20
CA PHE A 87 -7.03 -14.25 -14.12
C PHE A 87 -6.30 -13.74 -12.88
N PHE A 88 -5.37 -14.52 -12.32
CA PHE A 88 -4.68 -14.16 -11.08
C PHE A 88 -3.72 -12.99 -11.26
N SER A 89 -3.02 -12.89 -12.39
CA SER A 89 -2.17 -11.73 -12.69
C SER A 89 -2.99 -10.44 -12.73
N THR A 90 -4.14 -10.46 -13.41
CA THR A 90 -5.05 -9.31 -13.47
C THR A 90 -5.61 -8.98 -12.08
N LEU A 91 -6.04 -9.98 -11.33
CA LEU A 91 -6.59 -9.80 -9.99
C LEU A 91 -5.55 -9.20 -9.03
N LEU A 92 -4.29 -9.64 -9.09
CA LEU A 92 -3.20 -9.09 -8.27
C LEU A 92 -2.98 -7.60 -8.54
N PHE A 93 -2.95 -7.18 -9.81
CA PHE A 93 -2.85 -5.75 -10.15
C PHE A 93 -4.03 -4.95 -9.61
N LEU A 94 -5.26 -5.47 -9.77
CA LEU A 94 -6.46 -4.78 -9.29
C LEU A 94 -6.48 -4.65 -7.76
N GLU A 95 -6.08 -5.71 -7.05
CA GLU A 95 -5.98 -5.70 -5.58
C GLU A 95 -4.94 -4.67 -5.11
N GLU A 96 -3.77 -4.62 -5.75
CA GLU A 96 -2.74 -3.65 -5.42
C GLU A 96 -3.22 -2.19 -5.67
N ILE A 97 -3.97 -1.95 -6.76
CA ILE A 97 -4.57 -0.63 -7.03
C ILE A 97 -5.59 -0.26 -5.95
N GLN A 98 -6.46 -1.19 -5.57
CA GLN A 98 -7.46 -0.96 -4.52
C GLN A 98 -6.78 -0.72 -3.18
N MET A 99 -5.80 -1.53 -2.79
CA MET A 99 -5.04 -1.34 -1.56
C MET A 99 -4.37 0.04 -1.51
N ASN A 100 -3.77 0.48 -2.61
CA ASN A 100 -3.17 1.80 -2.72
C ASN A 100 -4.19 2.94 -2.63
N THR A 101 -5.45 2.70 -3.00
CA THR A 101 -6.54 3.67 -2.87
C THR A 101 -7.11 3.66 -1.45
N ASP A 102 -7.38 2.49 -0.90
CA ASP A 102 -7.97 2.28 0.42
C ASP A 102 -7.07 2.83 1.53
N ILE A 103 -5.75 2.64 1.44
CA ILE A 103 -4.82 3.15 2.46
C ILE A 103 -4.86 4.69 2.56
N ARG A 104 -5.19 5.39 1.46
CA ARG A 104 -5.28 6.85 1.42
C ARG A 104 -6.50 7.41 2.16
N THR A 105 -7.50 6.58 2.44
CA THR A 105 -8.64 6.99 3.27
C THR A 105 -8.22 7.31 4.70
N TYR A 106 -7.04 6.84 5.13
CA TYR A 106 -6.44 7.11 6.43
C TYR A 106 -5.43 8.25 6.41
N ASP A 107 -5.31 8.99 5.28
CA ASP A 107 -4.44 10.16 5.21
C ASP A 107 -4.92 11.22 6.23
N MET A 108 -4.01 11.60 7.13
CA MET A 108 -4.28 12.62 8.16
C MET A 108 -3.73 13.98 7.73
N VAL A 109 -4.57 15.01 7.77
CA VAL A 109 -4.22 16.39 7.40
C VAL A 109 -4.26 17.28 8.63
N GLY A 110 -3.24 18.14 8.80
CA GLY A 110 -3.19 19.12 9.89
C GLY A 110 -2.95 18.49 11.27
N VAL A 111 -2.36 17.30 11.34
CA VAL A 111 -2.04 16.62 12.60
C VAL A 111 -0.61 16.93 13.04
N ASP A 112 -0.45 17.19 14.33
CA ASP A 112 0.85 17.43 14.95
C ASP A 112 1.62 16.11 15.14
N ILE A 113 2.88 16.13 14.71
CA ILE A 113 3.84 15.05 14.92
C ILE A 113 4.87 15.57 15.92
N ASN A 114 4.85 15.04 17.15
CA ASN A 114 5.63 15.55 18.26
C ASN A 114 6.93 14.77 18.44
N PRO A 115 8.10 15.41 18.61
CA PRO A 115 9.34 14.70 18.92
C PRO A 115 9.25 14.04 20.29
N ARG A 116 9.80 12.84 20.44
CA ARG A 116 9.86 12.15 21.72
C ARG A 116 10.94 12.79 22.60
N PRO A 117 10.63 13.23 23.83
CA PRO A 117 11.60 13.96 24.67
C PRO A 117 12.90 13.20 24.96
N THR A 118 12.83 11.86 24.99
CA THR A 118 13.96 10.98 25.32
C THR A 118 14.71 10.46 24.09
N GLN A 119 14.17 10.61 22.89
CA GLN A 119 14.70 10.04 21.64
C GLN A 119 14.44 11.01 20.48
N PRO A 120 15.42 11.84 20.09
CA PRO A 120 15.22 12.92 19.12
C PRO A 120 14.92 12.44 17.69
N ASP A 121 15.24 11.18 17.39
CA ASP A 121 14.97 10.51 16.11
C ASP A 121 13.59 9.82 16.07
N VAL A 122 12.86 9.81 17.19
CA VAL A 122 11.53 9.22 17.30
C VAL A 122 10.48 10.31 17.46
N PHE A 123 9.41 10.18 16.70
CA PHE A 123 8.25 11.05 16.73
C PHE A 123 7.02 10.30 17.19
N LEU A 124 6.09 11.00 17.83
CA LEU A 124 4.82 10.50 18.32
C LEU A 124 3.69 11.11 17.46
N LEU A 125 2.88 10.23 16.89
CA LEU A 125 1.69 10.56 16.13
C LEU A 125 0.48 9.94 16.81
N GLU A 126 -0.54 10.74 17.11
CA GLU A 126 -1.81 10.27 17.67
C GLU A 126 -2.73 9.85 16.53
N VAL A 127 -3.11 8.57 16.51
CA VAL A 127 -3.98 8.00 15.48
C VAL A 127 -5.32 7.60 16.11
N PRO A 128 -6.42 8.30 15.81
CA PRO A 128 -7.74 7.95 16.35
C PRO A 128 -8.25 6.65 15.71
N GLY A 129 -8.93 5.81 16.48
CA GLY A 129 -9.62 4.61 15.96
C GLY A 129 -8.68 3.45 15.61
N LEU A 130 -7.38 3.57 15.86
CA LEU A 130 -6.41 2.51 15.58
C LEU A 130 -6.69 1.23 16.40
N MET A 131 -7.28 1.35 17.59
CA MET A 131 -7.70 0.21 18.41
C MET A 131 -8.80 -0.65 17.76
N GLU A 132 -9.52 -0.11 16.78
CA GLU A 132 -10.56 -0.85 16.04
C GLU A 132 -9.98 -1.75 14.94
N SER A 133 -8.65 -1.88 14.87
CA SER A 133 -7.88 -2.72 13.94
C SER A 133 -7.92 -2.27 12.47
N ARG A 134 -8.35 -1.03 12.19
CA ARG A 134 -8.26 -0.40 10.85
C ARG A 134 -7.89 1.09 10.95
N PRO A 135 -6.78 1.53 10.34
CA PRO A 135 -5.82 0.74 9.57
C PRO A 135 -4.97 -0.14 10.49
N SER A 136 -4.61 -1.35 10.07
CA SER A 136 -3.69 -2.20 10.84
C SER A 136 -2.26 -1.72 10.61
N LEU A 137 -1.63 -1.15 11.64
CA LEU A 137 -0.21 -0.77 11.60
C LEU A 137 0.63 -1.84 12.30
N LEU A 138 1.67 -2.30 11.62
CA LEU A 138 2.68 -3.21 12.13
C LEU A 138 4.00 -2.47 12.37
N LYS A 139 4.79 -2.97 13.32
CA LYS A 139 6.14 -2.45 13.52
C LYS A 139 6.97 -2.71 12.27
N GLY A 140 7.49 -1.63 11.67
CA GLY A 140 8.25 -1.68 10.42
C GLY A 140 7.50 -1.10 9.22
N ASP A 141 6.22 -0.75 9.37
CA ASP A 141 5.47 -0.06 8.33
C ASP A 141 6.04 1.34 8.07
N ASN A 142 6.06 1.74 6.80
CA ASN A 142 6.54 3.05 6.39
C ASN A 142 5.40 4.06 6.38
N VAL A 143 5.49 5.08 7.24
CA VAL A 143 4.58 6.23 7.22
C VAL A 143 5.25 7.39 6.51
N SER A 144 4.59 7.91 5.48
CA SER A 144 5.08 9.06 4.71
C SER A 144 4.45 10.35 5.21
N ARG A 145 5.26 11.38 5.44
CA ARG A 145 4.80 12.73 5.76
C ARG A 145 5.03 13.64 4.56
N ALA A 146 3.99 14.33 4.10
CA ALA A 146 4.11 15.44 3.17
C ALA A 146 4.02 16.77 3.92
N ILE A 147 4.91 17.72 3.61
CA ILE A 147 4.82 19.10 4.09
C ILE A 147 4.29 19.92 2.93
N TRP A 148 3.06 20.40 3.04
CA TRP A 148 2.50 21.35 2.08
C TRP A 148 3.06 22.73 2.42
N ASN A 149 3.91 23.28 1.54
CA ASN A 149 4.33 24.68 1.65
C ASN A 149 3.10 25.55 1.38
N VAL A 150 2.61 26.23 2.41
CA VAL A 150 1.67 27.34 2.25
C VAL A 150 2.49 28.51 1.71
N LEU A 151 2.26 28.88 0.44
CA LEU A 151 2.76 30.12 -0.15
C LEU A 151 1.90 31.31 0.33
#